data_AF-A0AAV4Y988-F1
#
_entry.id   AF-A0AAV4Y988-F1
#
_cell.length_a   1.000
_cell.length_b   1.000
_cell.length_c   1.000
_cell.angle_alpha   90.00
_cell.angle_beta   90.00
_cell.angle_gamma   90.00
#
_symmetry.space_group_name_H-M   'P 1'
#
loop_
_entity.id
_entity.type
_entity.pdbx_description
1 polymer ?
#
loop_
_entity_poly.entity_id
_entity_poly.type
_entity_poly.pdbx_seq_one_letter_code
_entity_poly.pdbx_strand_id
1 'polypeptide(L)'
;MTDVGIQCGVPRIDPTENETRLVSLIATFLHVHPFGASIDYICSYLNKIDSTVNTRDVESLMHRFNSIFKEVSTGIGATLEKKWIYVGFNS
;
A
#
# COMPACT_ATOMS: atom_id res chain seq x y z
N MET A 1 8.11 33.58 -24.26
CA MET A 1 7.94 32.18 -24.67
C MET A 1 7.77 31.39 -23.38
N THR A 2 6.52 31.24 -22.93
CA THR A 2 6.21 30.59 -21.66
C THR A 2 6.31 29.09 -21.83
N ASP A 3 7.28 28.47 -21.16
CA ASP A 3 7.32 27.03 -20.94
C ASP A 3 6.15 26.67 -20.01
N VAL A 4 5.04 26.23 -20.58
CA VAL A 4 3.95 25.60 -19.83
C VAL A 4 4.37 24.14 -19.62
N GLY A 5 5.31 23.95 -18.70
CA GLY A 5 5.58 22.64 -18.15
C GLY A 5 4.35 22.20 -17.37
N ILE A 6 3.59 21.25 -17.92
CA ILE A 6 2.54 20.54 -17.20
C ILE A 6 3.24 19.75 -16.08
N GLN A 7 3.38 20.38 -14.92
CA GLN A 7 3.67 19.67 -13.70
C GLN A 7 2.39 18.89 -13.38
N CYS A 8 2.37 17.62 -13.74
CA CYS A 8 1.33 16.68 -13.33
C CYS A 8 1.40 16.64 -11.80
N GLY A 9 0.63 17.52 -11.15
CA GLY A 9 0.64 17.67 -9.71
C GLY A 9 0.21 16.33 -9.14
N VAL A 10 1.14 15.61 -8.52
CA VAL A 10 0.79 14.44 -7.70
C VAL A 10 -0.25 14.96 -6.70
N PRO A 11 -1.49 14.45 -6.72
CA PRO A 11 -2.50 14.90 -5.79
C PRO A 11 -1.93 14.77 -4.39
N ARG A 12 -1.88 15.87 -3.64
CA ARG A 12 -1.51 15.81 -2.23
C ARG A 12 -2.65 15.08 -1.54
N ILE A 13 -2.41 13.82 -1.19
CA ILE A 13 -3.34 13.06 -0.36
C ILE A 13 -3.06 13.55 1.05
N ASP A 14 -4.06 14.21 1.66
CA ASP A 14 -4.04 14.53 3.08
C ASP A 14 -4.71 13.36 3.82
N PRO A 15 -3.94 12.44 4.42
CA PRO A 15 -4.51 11.31 5.14
C PRO A 15 -5.22 11.78 6.42
N THR A 16 -6.34 11.13 6.75
CA THR A 16 -6.91 11.21 8.10
C THR A 16 -5.97 10.56 9.12
N GLU A 17 -6.14 10.84 10.41
CA GLU A 17 -5.33 10.23 11.48
C GLU A 17 -5.38 8.69 11.43
N ASN A 18 -6.56 8.11 11.17
CA ASN A 18 -6.72 6.67 11.04
C ASN A 18 -5.96 6.11 9.83
N GLU A 19 -6.02 6.80 8.70
CA GLU A 19 -5.27 6.42 7.50
C GLU A 19 -3.76 6.54 7.73
N THR A 20 -3.29 7.62 8.35
CA THR A 20 -1.89 7.78 8.72
C THR A 20 -1.43 6.62 9.59
N ARG A 21 -2.22 6.24 10.60
CA ARG A 21 -1.91 5.09 11.47
C ARG A 21 -1.81 3.79 10.67
N LEU A 22 -2.79 3.50 9.81
CA LEU A 22 -2.80 2.28 9.00
C LEU A 22 -1.63 2.25 8.00
N VAL A 23 -1.38 3.34 7.28
CA VAL A 23 -0.23 3.47 6.37
C VAL A 23 1.07 3.21 7.13
N SER A 24 1.23 3.75 8.33
CA SER A 24 2.44 3.56 9.16
C SER A 24 2.64 2.10 9.56
N LEU A 25 1.56 1.43 10.00
CA LEU A 25 1.62 0.03 10.40
C LEU A 25 1.90 -0.90 9.22
N ILE A 26 1.24 -0.69 8.08
CA ILE A 26 1.43 -1.47 6.85
C ILE A 26 2.84 -1.24 6.30
N ALA A 27 3.34 -0.01 6.29
CA ALA A 27 4.71 0.29 5.87
C ALA A 27 5.74 -0.41 6.74
N THR A 28 5.58 -0.35 8.07
CA THR A 28 6.47 -1.03 9.02
C THR A 28 6.47 -2.55 8.79
N PHE A 29 5.29 -3.14 8.62
CA PHE A 29 5.14 -4.56 8.32
C PHE A 29 5.83 -4.92 7.00
N LEU A 30 5.46 -4.27 5.89
CA LEU A 30 6.01 -4.60 4.57
C LEU A 30 7.51 -4.29 4.45
N HIS A 31 8.03 -3.34 5.21
CA HIS A 31 9.47 -3.03 5.23
C HIS A 31 10.32 -4.24 5.66
N VAL A 32 9.83 -5.06 6.60
CA VAL A 32 10.52 -6.29 7.02
C VAL A 32 10.15 -7.53 6.19
N HIS A 33 9.27 -7.38 5.18
CA HIS A 33 8.86 -8.44 4.25
C HIS A 33 9.35 -8.13 2.82
N PRO A 34 10.63 -8.42 2.49
CA PRO A 34 11.24 -8.01 1.21
C PRO A 34 10.59 -8.65 -0.03
N PHE A 35 9.84 -9.73 0.13
CA PHE A 35 9.09 -10.41 -0.94
C PHE A 35 7.61 -10.03 -0.99
N GLY A 36 7.19 -9.09 -0.14
CA GLY A 36 5.80 -8.70 0.02
C GLY A 36 4.95 -9.72 0.77
N ALA A 37 3.66 -9.40 0.87
CA ALA A 37 2.66 -10.20 1.57
C ALA A 37 1.30 -10.13 0.88
N SER A 38 0.47 -11.16 1.03
CA SER A 38 -0.92 -11.10 0.58
C SER A 38 -1.74 -10.12 1.43
N ILE A 39 -2.84 -9.61 0.88
CA ILE A 39 -3.76 -8.74 1.62
C ILE A 39 -4.28 -9.41 2.90
N ASP A 40 -4.57 -10.72 2.84
CA ASP A 40 -5.04 -11.49 3.99
C ASP A 40 -4.00 -11.57 5.11
N TYR A 41 -2.72 -11.70 4.76
CA TYR A 41 -1.66 -11.75 5.76
C TYR A 41 -1.45 -10.38 6.43
N ILE A 42 -1.48 -9.30 5.64
CA ILE A 42 -1.44 -7.93 6.15
C ILE A 42 -2.61 -7.71 7.11
N CYS A 43 -3.83 -8.06 6.71
CA CYS A 43 -5.02 -7.90 7.55
C CYS A 43 -4.97 -8.77 8.80
N SER A 44 -4.39 -9.98 8.72
CA SER A 44 -4.18 -10.83 9.90
C SER A 44 -3.21 -10.22 10.90
N TYR A 45 -2.18 -9.50 10.44
CA TYR A 45 -1.28 -8.75 11.30
C TYR A 45 -1.98 -7.55 11.93
N LEU A 46 -2.68 -6.74 11.12
CA LEU A 46 -3.40 -5.55 11.61
C LEU A 46 -4.46 -5.92 12.65
N ASN A 47 -5.22 -7.00 12.43
CA ASN A 47 -6.26 -7.45 13.36
C ASN A 47 -5.73 -7.88 14.74
N LYS A 48 -4.44 -8.24 14.86
CA LYS A 48 -3.81 -8.51 16.16
C LYS A 48 -3.55 -7.23 16.97
N ILE A 49 -3.46 -6.09 16.28
CA ILE A 49 -3.24 -4.77 16.88
C ILE A 49 -4.58 -4.04 17.07
N ASP A 50 -5.48 -4.19 16.11
CA ASP A 50 -6.79 -3.54 16.06
C ASP A 50 -7.79 -4.43 15.33
N SER A 51 -8.68 -5.08 16.10
CA SER A 51 -9.67 -6.03 15.59
C SER A 51 -10.82 -5.39 14.82
N THR A 52 -10.85 -4.06 14.70
CA THR A 52 -11.89 -3.35 13.94
C THR A 52 -11.52 -3.15 12.46
N VAL A 53 -10.31 -3.56 12.07
CA VAL A 53 -9.77 -3.37 10.71
C VAL A 53 -10.49 -4.27 9.70
N ASN A 54 -11.05 -3.63 8.66
CA ASN A 54 -11.70 -4.29 7.53
C ASN A 54 -10.74 -4.45 6.35
N THR A 55 -10.64 -5.67 5.82
CA THR A 55 -9.80 -6.01 4.67
C THR A 55 -10.04 -5.13 3.44
N ARG A 56 -11.30 -4.83 3.12
CA ARG A 56 -11.65 -4.02 1.93
C ARG A 56 -11.15 -2.57 2.06
N ASP A 57 -11.20 -2.03 3.28
CA ASP A 57 -10.75 -0.68 3.55
C ASP A 57 -9.23 -0.59 3.48
N VAL A 58 -8.53 -1.64 3.95
CA VAL A 58 -7.07 -1.76 3.83
C VAL A 58 -6.64 -1.84 2.36
N GLU A 59 -7.27 -2.69 1.55
CA GLU A 59 -6.93 -2.80 0.12
C GLU A 59 -7.18 -1.48 -0.62
N SER A 60 -8.32 -0.84 -0.35
CA SER A 60 -8.68 0.47 -0.92
C SER A 60 -7.69 1.57 -0.52
N LEU A 61 -7.26 1.58 0.75
CA LEU A 61 -6.22 2.47 1.25
C LEU A 61 -4.90 2.24 0.48
N MET A 62 -4.45 0.99 0.36
CA MET A 62 -3.18 0.68 -0.31
C MET A 62 -3.18 1.08 -1.78
N HIS A 63 -4.31 0.95 -2.49
CA HIS A 63 -4.45 1.46 -3.85
C HIS A 63 -4.39 3.00 -3.93
N ARG A 64 -4.96 3.71 -2.95
CA ARG A 64 -4.88 5.18 -2.89
C ARG A 64 -3.44 5.65 -2.62
N PHE A 65 -2.70 4.94 -1.78
CA PHE A 65 -1.29 5.21 -1.47
C PHE A 65 -0.33 4.39 -2.36
N ASN A 66 -0.61 4.30 -3.66
CA ASN A 66 0.15 3.45 -4.59
C ASN A 66 1.62 3.87 -4.82
N SER A 67 1.99 5.10 -4.45
CA SER A 67 3.38 5.57 -4.44
C SER A 67 4.18 4.99 -3.27
N ILE A 68 3.51 4.45 -2.25
CA ILE A 68 4.11 3.83 -1.06
C ILE A 68 3.96 2.31 -1.11
N PHE A 69 2.83 1.82 -1.62
CA PHE A 69 2.51 0.39 -1.70
C PHE A 69 2.21 -0.04 -3.12
N LYS A 70 2.80 -1.14 -3.57
CA LYS A 70 2.58 -1.65 -4.93
C LYS A 70 2.04 -3.06 -4.90
N GLU A 71 0.91 -3.29 -5.57
CA GLU A 71 0.45 -4.65 -5.87
C GLU A 71 1.32 -5.22 -6.99
N VAL A 72 1.87 -6.41 -6.74
CA VAL A 72 2.67 -7.18 -7.69
C VAL A 72 1.98 -8.53 -7.87
N SER A 73 1.73 -8.87 -9.14
CA SER A 73 1.22 -10.18 -9.53
C SER A 73 2.38 -11.02 -10.06
N THR A 74 2.54 -12.24 -9.55
CA THR A 74 3.58 -13.19 -9.98
C THR A 74 2.96 -14.53 -10.38
N GLY A 75 3.58 -15.26 -11.30
CA GLY A 75 3.06 -16.54 -11.79
C GLY A 75 2.08 -16.39 -12.97
N ILE A 76 1.52 -17.52 -13.42
CA ILE A 76 0.63 -17.59 -14.59
C ILE A 76 -0.48 -18.61 -14.30
N GLY A 77 -1.73 -18.27 -14.65
CA GLY A 77 -2.86 -19.19 -14.51
C GLY A 77 -3.08 -19.61 -13.06
N ALA A 78 -2.97 -20.92 -12.78
CA ALA A 78 -3.20 -21.48 -11.45
C ALA A 78 -2.16 -21.09 -10.39
N THR A 79 -1.00 -20.54 -10.80
CA THR A 79 0.05 -20.07 -9.88
C THR A 79 0.05 -18.55 -9.69
N LEU A 80 -0.99 -17.86 -10.16
CA LEU A 80 -1.10 -16.42 -10.01
C LEU A 80 -1.24 -16.04 -8.53
N GLU A 81 -0.25 -15.33 -8.02
CA GLU A 81 -0.23 -14.80 -6.66
C GLU A 81 -0.22 -13.27 -6.70
N LYS A 82 -1.02 -12.65 -5.83
CA LYS A 82 -1.00 -11.20 -5.59
C LYS A 82 -0.35 -10.89 -4.26
N LYS A 83 0.64 -10.01 -4.28
CA LYS A 83 1.34 -9.54 -3.09
C LYS A 83 1.46 -8.02 -3.13
N TRP A 84 1.50 -7.42 -1.96
CA TRP A 84 1.82 -6.02 -1.80
C TRP A 84 3.24 -5.86 -1.29
N ILE A 85 3.98 -4.91 -1.85
CA ILE A 85 5.33 -4.53 -1.44
C ILE A 85 5.39 -3.06 -1.03
N TYR A 86 6.34 -2.73 -0.16
CA TYR A 86 6.67 -1.36 0.19
C TYR A 86 7.68 -0.79 -0.82
N VAL A 87 7.40 0.40 -1.36
CA VAL A 87 8.23 1.10 -2.35
C VAL A 87 8.50 2.56 -1.99
N GLY A 88 8.13 2.99 -0.79
CA GLY A 88 8.18 4.41 -0.39
C GLY A 88 9.57 5.05 -0.32
N PHE A 89 10.65 4.26 -0.41
CA PHE A 89 12.04 4.75 -0.48
C PHE A 89 12.71 4.48 -1.84
N ASN A 90 11.99 3.91 -2.80
CA ASN A 90 12.54 3.66 -4.12
C ASN A 90 12.62 5.00 -4.88
N SER A 91 13.83 5.41 -5.26
CA SER A 91 14.11 6.64 -6.01
C SER A 91 13.95 6.43 -7.51
#